data_AF-A0A927ZEF9-F1
#
_entry.id   AF-A0A927ZEF9-F1
#
_cell.length_a   1.000
_cell.length_b   1.000
_cell.length_c   1.000
_cell.angle_alpha   90.00
_cell.angle_beta   90.00
_cell.angle_gamma   90.00
#
_symmetry.space_group_name_H-M   'P 1'
#
loop_
_entity.id
_entity.type
_entity.pdbx_description
1 polymer ?
#
loop_
_entity_poly.entity_id
_entity_poly.type
_entity_poly.pdbx_seq_one_letter_code
_entity_poly.pdbx_strand_id
1 'polypeptide(L)'
;MSVARRNRDDCIGCQTCVERCPMDVFYYDPVENKSIILYPENCQSCGQCYLGCPQNTLMMVDTVYEYSPVPIRALRLMNGERMD
;
A
#
# COMPACT_ATOMS: atom_id res chain seq x y z
N MET A 1 -9.73 -3.97 -11.05
CA MET A 1 -9.43 -4.55 -9.72
C MET A 1 -8.06 -4.10 -9.26
N SER A 2 -7.93 -3.68 -8.02
CA SER A 2 -6.67 -3.30 -7.36
C SER A 2 -6.77 -3.60 -5.86
N VAL A 3 -5.69 -3.37 -5.12
CA VAL A 3 -5.66 -3.45 -3.66
C VAL A 3 -5.95 -2.08 -3.04
N ALA A 4 -6.72 -2.08 -1.96
CA ALA A 4 -6.98 -0.90 -1.15
C ALA A 4 -6.84 -1.21 0.34
N ARG A 5 -6.86 -0.16 1.17
CA ARG A 5 -6.85 -0.26 2.63
C ARG A 5 -7.87 0.73 3.20
N ARG A 6 -8.79 0.24 4.04
CA ARG A 6 -9.80 1.08 4.70
C ARG A 6 -9.21 1.92 5.83
N ASN A 7 -8.42 1.29 6.70
CA ASN A 7 -7.82 1.94 7.87
C ASN A 7 -6.31 1.71 7.86
N ARG A 8 -5.54 2.79 7.79
CA ARG A 8 -4.06 2.73 7.81
C ARG A 8 -3.51 2.40 9.19
N ASP A 9 -4.24 2.67 10.26
CA ASP A 9 -3.74 2.54 11.63
C ASP A 9 -3.62 1.09 12.11
N ASP A 10 -4.35 0.18 11.47
CA ASP A 10 -4.26 -1.25 11.74
C ASP A 10 -2.99 -1.88 11.10
N CYS A 11 -2.26 -1.13 10.28
CA CYS A 11 -1.00 -1.57 9.71
C CYS A 11 0.11 -1.55 10.78
N ILE A 12 0.65 -2.73 11.10
CA ILE A 12 1.71 -2.91 12.11
C ILE A 12 3.14 -2.82 11.55
N GLY A 13 3.32 -2.40 10.30
CA GLY A 13 4.67 -2.27 9.72
C GLY A 13 5.40 -3.59 9.41
N CYS A 14 4.71 -4.73 9.37
CA CYS A 14 5.33 -6.05 9.13
C CYS A 14 5.96 -6.27 7.75
N GLN A 15 5.83 -5.33 6.82
CA GLN A 15 6.42 -5.33 5.46
C GLN A 15 6.05 -6.51 4.52
N THR A 16 5.25 -7.49 4.96
CA THR A 16 4.86 -8.63 4.11
C THR A 16 4.24 -8.24 2.76
N CYS A 17 3.43 -7.18 2.73
CA CYS A 17 2.85 -6.68 1.48
C CYS A 17 3.87 -6.04 0.53
N VAL A 18 4.96 -5.46 1.05
CA VAL A 18 6.06 -4.90 0.27
C VAL A 18 6.88 -6.04 -0.33
N GLU A 19 7.26 -7.02 0.47
CA GLU A 19 8.06 -8.17 0.03
C GLU A 19 7.36 -9.05 -1.00
N ARG A 20 6.04 -9.24 -0.86
CA ARG A 20 5.27 -10.16 -1.72
C ARG A 20 4.73 -9.52 -2.99
N CYS A 21 4.82 -8.21 -3.16
CA CYS A 21 4.26 -7.56 -4.32
C CYS A 21 5.27 -7.55 -5.47
N PRO A 22 5.06 -8.29 -6.56
CA PRO A 22 5.99 -8.30 -7.69
C PRO A 22 5.91 -7.04 -8.56
N MET A 23 4.96 -6.16 -8.29
CA MET A 23 4.67 -4.95 -9.08
C MET A 23 5.07 -3.66 -8.35
N ASP A 24 5.75 -3.79 -7.20
CA ASP A 24 6.20 -2.67 -6.36
C ASP A 24 5.08 -1.68 -6.00
N VAL A 25 3.83 -2.17 -5.87
CA VAL A 25 2.65 -1.36 -5.51
C VAL A 25 2.80 -0.71 -4.14
N PHE A 26 3.58 -1.33 -3.25
CA PHE A 26 3.71 -0.91 -1.86
C PHE A 26 5.08 -0.30 -1.59
N TYR A 27 5.08 0.76 -0.78
CA TYR A 27 6.26 1.35 -0.17
C TYR A 27 6.22 1.16 1.34
N TYR A 28 7.37 1.02 1.99
CA TYR A 28 7.46 1.02 3.45
C TYR A 28 7.91 2.40 3.95
N ASP A 29 7.07 3.06 4.74
CA ASP A 29 7.41 4.32 5.40
C ASP A 29 8.08 4.00 6.75
N PRO A 30 9.40 4.23 6.89
CA PRO A 30 10.13 3.90 8.11
C PRO A 30 9.83 4.87 9.25
N VAL A 31 9.35 6.09 8.97
CA VAL A 31 9.06 7.10 10.01
C VAL A 31 7.75 6.74 10.71
N GLU A 32 6.75 6.33 9.95
CA GLU A 32 5.44 5.93 10.49
C GLU A 32 5.36 4.43 10.84
N ASN A 33 6.38 3.65 10.49
CA ASN A 33 6.39 2.19 10.59
C ASN A 33 5.15 1.54 9.95
N LYS A 34 4.79 1.99 8.73
CA LYS A 34 3.57 1.56 8.04
C LYS A 34 3.83 1.42 6.54
N SER A 35 3.23 0.41 5.91
CA SER A 35 3.26 0.35 4.44
C SER A 35 2.25 1.32 3.83
N ILE A 36 2.53 1.79 2.63
CA ILE A 36 1.71 2.69 1.84
C ILE A 36 1.44 2.03 0.48
N ILE A 37 0.21 2.11 0.01
CA ILE A 37 -0.16 1.73 -1.36
C ILE A 37 0.20 2.92 -2.25
N LEU A 38 1.31 2.82 -2.97
CA LEU A 38 1.92 3.93 -3.71
C LEU A 38 1.51 3.94 -5.18
N TYR A 39 1.52 2.76 -5.83
CA TYR A 39 1.19 2.60 -7.25
C TYR A 39 0.03 1.62 -7.44
N PRO A 40 -1.19 1.92 -6.95
CA PRO A 40 -2.34 1.03 -7.07
C PRO A 40 -2.70 0.69 -8.53
N GLU A 41 -2.34 1.54 -9.49
CA GLU A 41 -2.49 1.33 -10.93
C GLU A 41 -1.62 0.20 -11.48
N ASN A 42 -0.50 -0.12 -10.82
CA ASN A 42 0.38 -1.22 -11.22
C ASN A 42 -0.14 -2.59 -10.72
N CYS A 43 -1.20 -2.61 -9.90
CA CYS A 43 -1.71 -3.83 -9.29
C CYS A 43 -2.28 -4.80 -10.34
N GLN A 44 -1.69 -5.99 -10.44
CA GLN A 44 -2.16 -7.08 -11.31
C GLN A 44 -3.19 -8.00 -10.64
N SER A 45 -3.77 -7.58 -9.51
CA SER A 45 -4.82 -8.31 -8.80
C SER A 45 -4.47 -9.75 -8.37
N CYS A 46 -3.19 -10.05 -8.11
CA CYS A 46 -2.74 -11.39 -7.76
C CYS A 46 -3.13 -11.85 -6.33
N GLY A 47 -3.58 -10.95 -5.46
CA GLY A 47 -4.07 -11.27 -4.11
C GLY A 47 -3.01 -11.66 -3.07
N GLN A 48 -1.72 -11.72 -3.41
CA GLN A 48 -0.66 -12.18 -2.50
C GLN A 48 -0.49 -11.29 -1.25
N CYS A 49 -0.62 -9.97 -1.42
CA CYS A 49 -0.56 -9.02 -0.32
C CYS A 49 -1.79 -9.13 0.59
N TYR A 50 -2.99 -9.32 0.01
CA TYR A 50 -4.24 -9.52 0.74
C TYR A 50 -4.17 -10.76 1.62
N LEU A 51 -3.85 -11.93 1.04
CA LEU A 51 -3.74 -13.20 1.76
C LEU A 51 -2.57 -13.22 2.76
N GLY A 52 -1.53 -12.44 2.50
CA GLY A 52 -0.33 -12.38 3.33
C GLY A 52 -0.41 -11.42 4.51
N CYS A 53 -1.41 -10.53 4.57
CA CYS A 53 -1.48 -9.52 5.62
C CYS A 53 -1.90 -10.16 6.96
N PRO A 54 -1.03 -10.21 8.00
CA PRO A 54 -1.38 -10.84 9.27
C PRO A 54 -2.48 -10.12 10.03
N GLN A 55 -2.73 -8.85 9.70
CA GLN A 55 -3.78 -8.01 10.30
C GLN A 55 -5.03 -7.88 9.41
N ASN A 56 -5.07 -8.56 8.25
CA ASN A 56 -6.19 -8.52 7.32
C ASN A 56 -6.67 -7.09 6.95
N THR A 57 -5.73 -6.14 6.85
CA THR A 57 -6.04 -4.71 6.62
C THR A 57 -6.26 -4.36 5.15
N LEU A 58 -5.87 -5.25 4.24
CA LEU A 58 -5.96 -5.05 2.80
C LEU A 58 -7.26 -5.64 2.26
N MET A 59 -7.72 -5.12 1.14
CA MET A 59 -8.90 -5.62 0.43
C MET A 59 -8.71 -5.47 -1.08
N MET A 60 -9.36 -6.36 -1.85
CA MET A 60 -9.42 -6.25 -3.30
C MET A 60 -10.66 -5.44 -3.68
N VAL A 61 -10.49 -4.41 -4.51
CA VAL A 61 -11.55 -3.50 -4.95
C VAL A 61 -11.56 -3.38 -6.47
N ASP A 62 -12.72 -3.10 -7.07
CA ASP A 62 -12.82 -2.95 -8.52
C ASP A 62 -12.28 -1.61 -9.03
N THR A 63 -12.47 -0.55 -8.25
CA THR A 63 -12.14 0.84 -8.59
C THR A 63 -11.12 1.44 -7.62
N VAL A 64 -10.06 2.04 -8.15
CA VAL A 64 -9.00 2.70 -7.36
C VAL A 64 -9.45 4.02 -6.72
N TYR A 65 -10.49 4.67 -7.24
CA TYR A 65 -10.86 6.05 -6.90
C TYR A 65 -11.59 6.23 -5.56
N GLU A 66 -12.12 5.18 -4.95
CA GLU A 66 -12.95 5.32 -3.73
C GLU A 66 -12.19 5.11 -2.41
N TYR A 67 -11.00 4.50 -2.41
CA TYR A 67 -10.41 3.96 -1.16
C TYR A 67 -8.90 4.16 -0.98
N SER A 68 -8.24 4.94 -1.83
CA SER A 68 -6.80 5.16 -1.71
C SER A 68 -6.43 6.64 -1.83
N PRO A 69 -6.80 7.49 -0.85
CA PRO A 69 -6.09 8.76 -0.71
C PRO A 69 -4.63 8.41 -0.38
N VAL A 70 -3.76 8.57 -1.38
CA VAL A 70 -2.31 8.45 -1.18
C VAL A 70 -1.94 9.49 -0.11
N PRO A 71 -1.35 9.09 1.03
CA PRO A 71 -0.94 10.03 2.06
C PRO A 71 -0.07 11.14 1.44
N ILE A 72 -0.20 12.39 1.90
CA ILE A 72 0.60 13.52 1.36
C ILE A 72 2.10 13.19 1.35
N ARG A 73 2.61 12.50 2.38
CA ARG A 73 4.02 12.03 2.42
C ARG A 73 4.38 11.09 1.27
N ALA A 74 3.44 10.24 0.83
CA ALA A 74 3.63 9.38 -0.33
C ALA A 74 3.47 10.13 -1.67
N LEU A 75 2.65 11.18 -1.74
CA LEU A 75 2.64 12.07 -2.91
C LEU A 75 4.00 12.77 -3.10
N ARG A 76 4.66 13.16 -2.00
CA ARG A 76 6.02 13.70 -2.04
C ARG A 76 7.03 12.71 -2.64
N LEU A 77 6.95 11.43 -2.25
CA LEU A 77 7.76 10.36 -2.87
C LEU A 77 7.52 10.26 -4.38
N MET A 78 6.26 10.25 -4.82
CA MET A 78 5.92 10.15 -6.24
C MET A 78 6.43 11.36 -7.04
N ASN A 79 6.58 12.52 -6.39
CA ASN A 79 7.14 13.73 -6.98
C ASN A 79 8.68 13.82 -6.87
N GLY A 80 9.34 12.75 -6.40
CA GLY A 80 10.81 12.69 -6.28
C GLY A 80 11.40 13.47 -5.10
N GLU A 81 10.56 13.92 -4.16
CA GLU A 81 11.03 14.55 -2.93
C GLU A 81 11.54 13.49 -1.95
N ARG A 82 12.68 13.76 -1.32
CA ARG A 82 13.23 12.88 -0.28
C ARG A 82 12.38 12.99 1.00
N MET A 83 12.23 11.86 1.69
CA MET A 83 11.48 11.76 2.97
C MET A 83 12.43 11.84 4.18
N ASP A 84 13.27 12.87 4.24
CA ASP A 84 14.10 13.14 5.43
C ASP A 84 13.26 13.41 6.70
#